data_AF-A0A920R0Y2-F1
#
_entry.id   AF-A0A920R0Y2-F1
#
_cell.length_a   1.000
_cell.length_b   1.000
_cell.length_c   1.000
_cell.angle_alpha   90.00
_cell.angle_beta   90.00
_cell.angle_gamma   90.00
#
_symmetry.space_group_name_H-M   'P 1'
#
loop_
_entity.id
_entity.type
_entity.pdbx_description
1 polymer ?
#
loop_
_entity_poly.entity_id
_entity_poly.type
_entity_poly.pdbx_seq_one_letter_code
_entity_poly.pdbx_strand_id
1 'polypeptide(L)'
;MLERFHVPSDEAVHVNKDDMHATVVDIFLKMGMPPDEAEVASDVLVYADIRGIETHGVSNMLRNYVKSFGEGGINPTPNPKIVREMPAAATLDCDGGHGLVVGPMAMEMAIERAKVYGIGTITANNGRHFGAAAYHAAMAIDHDMIGLAMTSGGMSVVPVDGSKPMFGLNPIAIAIPTRHEAPFIFDASMSSVAGNKIVLAKRLGVPVAPGWITGADGVPITEESEVPENYFMLPSGGTRENGSHKGSSPGDLG
;
A
#
# COMPACT_ATOMS: atom_id res chain seq x y z
N MET A 1 16.93 -2.46 -3.35
CA MET A 1 16.58 -1.38 -4.30
C MET A 1 17.32 -1.58 -5.62
N LEU A 2 16.88 -1.00 -6.74
CA LEU A 2 17.81 -0.84 -7.88
C LEU A 2 18.89 0.16 -7.43
N GLU A 3 20.17 -0.12 -7.66
CA GLU A 3 21.29 0.69 -7.13
C GLU A 3 21.10 2.20 -7.38
N ARG A 4 20.50 2.57 -8.52
CA ARG A 4 20.20 3.95 -8.93
C ARG A 4 19.24 4.74 -8.03
N PHE A 5 18.62 4.12 -7.03
CA PHE A 5 17.74 4.81 -6.08
C PHE A 5 18.35 4.92 -4.68
N HIS A 6 19.49 4.26 -4.40
CA HIS A 6 20.12 4.34 -3.10
C HIS A 6 20.68 5.75 -2.88
N VAL A 7 20.46 6.30 -1.69
CA VAL A 7 21.18 7.49 -1.25
C VAL A 7 22.65 7.09 -1.06
N PRO A 8 23.62 7.81 -1.64
CA PRO A 8 25.04 7.55 -1.44
C PRO A 8 25.38 7.47 0.07
N SER A 9 26.22 6.51 0.47
CA SER A 9 26.51 6.26 1.89
C SER A 9 27.18 7.45 2.59
N ASP A 10 27.88 8.29 1.82
CA ASP A 10 28.51 9.53 2.27
C ASP A 10 27.52 10.69 2.44
N GLU A 11 26.30 10.58 1.89
CA GLU A 11 25.20 11.52 2.06
C GLU A 11 24.10 11.01 3.01
N ALA A 12 24.08 9.69 3.28
CA ALA A 12 23.04 9.05 4.06
C ALA A 12 23.08 9.46 5.55
N VAL A 13 21.94 9.91 6.06
CA VAL A 13 21.73 10.13 7.50
C VAL A 13 20.88 8.99 8.05
N HIS A 14 21.42 8.28 9.04
CA HIS A 14 20.69 7.23 9.74
C HIS A 14 19.92 7.83 10.92
N VAL A 15 18.64 7.51 10.99
CA VAL A 15 17.75 7.91 12.08
C VAL A 15 17.42 6.66 12.90
N ASN A 16 17.46 6.77 14.23
CA ASN A 16 17.04 5.67 15.09
C ASN A 16 15.54 5.40 14.89
N LYS A 17 15.15 4.12 14.90
CA LYS A 17 13.77 3.68 14.73
C LYS A 17 12.83 4.36 15.73
N ASP A 18 13.21 4.37 17.00
CA ASP A 18 12.34 4.82 18.09
C ASP A 18 12.18 6.35 18.05
N ASP A 19 13.26 7.07 17.72
CA ASP A 19 13.20 8.52 17.49
C ASP A 19 12.32 8.88 16.28
N MET A 20 12.43 8.10 15.20
CA MET A 20 11.59 8.26 14.00
C MET A 20 10.12 8.02 14.34
N HIS A 21 9.83 6.94 15.07
CA HIS A 21 8.48 6.59 15.48
C HIS A 21 7.87 7.68 16.37
N ALA A 22 8.55 8.10 17.43
CA ALA A 22 8.08 9.18 18.30
C ALA A 22 7.80 10.48 17.52
N THR A 23 8.67 10.83 16.57
CA THR A 23 8.46 11.99 15.70
C THR A 23 7.21 11.86 14.83
N VAL A 24 6.95 10.68 14.28
CA VAL A 24 5.76 10.41 13.45
C VAL A 24 4.49 10.48 14.29
N VAL A 25 4.52 9.94 15.52
CA VAL A 25 3.40 10.04 16.48
C VAL A 25 3.07 11.50 16.75
N ASP A 26 4.08 12.31 17.09
CA ASP A 26 3.90 13.75 17.35
C ASP A 26 3.28 14.47 16.14
N ILE A 27 3.69 14.12 14.92
CA ILE A 27 3.12 14.70 13.70
C ILE A 27 1.65 14.31 13.54
N PHE A 28 1.28 13.04 13.72
CA PHE A 28 -0.11 12.61 13.62
C PHE A 28 -1.00 13.20 14.72
N LEU A 29 -0.49 13.34 15.95
CA LEU A 29 -1.15 14.08 17.02
C LEU A 29 -1.43 15.52 16.61
N LYS A 30 -0.48 16.20 15.95
CA LYS A 30 -0.69 17.55 15.41
C LYS A 30 -1.68 17.60 14.24
N MET A 31 -1.89 16.50 13.53
CA MET A 31 -2.96 16.38 12.53
C MET A 31 -4.34 16.15 13.16
N GLY A 32 -4.42 16.04 14.48
CA GLY A 32 -5.68 15.92 15.24
C GLY A 32 -6.11 14.49 15.49
N MET A 33 -5.23 13.50 15.25
CA MET A 33 -5.52 12.10 15.56
C MET A 33 -5.55 11.86 17.08
N PRO A 34 -6.43 10.97 17.59
CA PRO A 34 -6.36 10.48 18.97
C PRO A 34 -5.01 9.81 19.25
N PRO A 35 -4.50 9.83 20.50
CA PRO A 35 -3.20 9.24 20.83
C PRO A 35 -3.03 7.79 20.39
N ASP A 36 -4.00 6.93 20.72
CA ASP A 36 -3.93 5.50 20.38
C ASP A 36 -3.91 5.27 18.86
N GLU A 37 -4.66 6.08 18.10
CA GLU A 37 -4.67 5.98 16.63
C GLU A 37 -3.39 6.53 16.00
N ALA A 38 -2.79 7.57 16.59
CA ALA A 38 -1.52 8.12 16.14
C ALA A 38 -0.37 7.12 16.33
N GLU A 39 -0.37 6.37 17.44
CA GLU A 39 0.56 5.27 17.69
C GLU A 39 0.42 4.18 16.62
N VAL A 40 -0.81 3.67 16.42
CA VAL A 40 -1.08 2.62 15.41
C VAL A 40 -0.66 3.08 14.01
N ALA A 41 -1.01 4.31 13.63
CA ALA A 41 -0.63 4.82 12.31
C ALA A 41 0.88 4.95 12.14
N SER A 42 1.58 5.34 13.20
CA SER A 42 3.05 5.43 13.22
C SER A 42 3.70 4.06 13.10
N ASP A 43 3.18 3.04 13.79
CA ASP A 43 3.64 1.66 13.67
C ASP A 43 3.56 1.15 12.23
N VAL A 44 2.41 1.36 11.57
CA VAL A 44 2.21 0.91 10.18
C VAL A 44 3.18 1.62 9.22
N LEU A 45 3.38 2.93 9.43
CA LEU A 45 4.26 3.72 8.58
C LEU A 45 5.73 3.34 8.76
N VAL A 46 6.18 3.22 10.01
CA VAL A 46 7.57 2.86 10.37
C VAL A 46 7.86 1.39 10.03
N TYR A 47 6.88 0.51 10.08
CA TYR A 47 7.01 -0.88 9.60
C TYR A 47 7.51 -0.93 8.16
N ALA A 48 6.99 -0.06 7.28
CA ALA A 48 7.41 -0.02 5.89
C ALA A 48 8.90 0.33 5.76
N ASP A 49 9.41 1.30 6.52
CA ASP A 49 10.84 1.65 6.51
C ASP A 49 11.72 0.50 7.01
N ILE A 50 11.38 -0.13 8.15
CA ILE A 50 12.18 -1.20 8.75
C ILE A 50 12.26 -2.43 7.84
N ARG A 51 11.19 -2.69 7.07
CA ARG A 51 11.11 -3.83 6.15
C ARG A 51 11.63 -3.51 4.75
N GLY A 52 12.14 -2.30 4.52
CA GLY A 52 12.64 -1.88 3.21
C GLY A 52 11.52 -1.72 2.16
N ILE A 53 10.28 -1.52 2.58
CA ILE A 53 9.13 -1.18 1.73
C ILE A 53 9.15 0.33 1.50
N GLU A 54 10.21 0.79 0.85
CA GLU A 54 10.60 2.20 0.78
C GLU A 54 9.47 3.10 0.26
N THR A 55 8.65 2.61 -0.68
CA THR A 55 7.56 3.39 -1.28
C THR A 55 6.45 3.77 -0.31
N HIS A 56 6.37 3.12 0.84
CA HIS A 56 5.28 3.29 1.82
C HIS A 56 5.76 3.80 3.18
N GLY A 57 7.05 4.05 3.35
CA GLY A 57 7.65 4.56 4.59
C GLY A 57 7.50 6.08 4.79
N VAL A 58 8.07 6.58 5.88
CA VAL A 58 8.00 7.97 6.35
C VAL A 58 8.42 8.95 5.26
N SER A 59 9.57 8.71 4.62
CA SER A 59 10.15 9.63 3.63
C SER A 59 9.29 9.82 2.37
N ASN A 60 8.51 8.80 1.99
CA ASN A 60 7.75 8.79 0.74
C ASN A 60 6.26 9.11 0.93
N MET A 61 5.69 8.87 2.12
CA MET A 61 4.26 9.01 2.33
C MET A 61 3.86 10.06 3.37
N LEU A 62 4.67 10.33 4.40
CA LEU A 62 4.24 11.20 5.50
C LEU A 62 3.82 12.60 5.02
N ARG A 63 4.59 13.20 4.11
CA ARG A 63 4.26 14.51 3.52
C ARG A 63 2.89 14.50 2.82
N ASN A 64 2.56 13.41 2.13
CA ASN A 64 1.27 13.28 1.43
C ASN A 64 0.12 13.15 2.44
N TYR A 65 0.31 12.43 3.55
CA TYR A 65 -0.69 12.34 4.62
C TYR A 65 -0.90 13.68 5.30
N VAL A 66 0.16 14.37 5.72
CA VAL A 66 0.07 15.70 6.34
C VAL A 66 -0.66 16.68 5.43
N LYS A 67 -0.34 16.69 4.13
CA LYS A 67 -1.06 17.50 3.14
C LYS A 67 -2.55 17.12 3.09
N SER A 68 -2.85 15.83 2.98
CA SER A 68 -4.23 15.36 2.85
C SER A 68 -5.07 15.59 4.11
N PHE A 69 -4.49 15.50 5.31
CA PHE A 69 -5.11 15.95 6.57
C PHE A 69 -5.40 17.46 6.52
N GLY A 70 -4.42 18.28 6.15
CA GLY A 70 -4.57 19.73 6.05
C GLY A 70 -5.63 20.18 5.03
N GLU A 71 -5.85 19.39 3.98
CA GLU A 71 -6.89 19.63 2.96
C GLU A 71 -8.26 19.00 3.31
N GLY A 72 -8.38 18.33 4.46
CA GLY A 72 -9.61 17.64 4.87
C GLY A 72 -9.92 16.36 4.08
N GLY A 73 -8.93 15.83 3.35
CA GLY A 73 -9.04 14.60 2.57
C GLY A 73 -9.02 13.33 3.43
N ILE A 74 -8.46 13.40 4.64
CA ILE A 74 -8.49 12.32 5.64
C ILE A 74 -9.23 12.82 6.88
N ASN A 75 -10.16 12.03 7.39
CA ASN A 75 -10.80 12.27 8.67
C ASN A 75 -9.84 11.84 9.80
N PRO A 76 -9.36 12.76 10.67
CA PRO A 76 -8.43 12.43 11.74
C PRO A 76 -9.08 11.75 12.93
N THR A 77 -10.40 11.81 13.05
CA THR A 77 -11.16 11.17 14.13
C THR A 77 -12.34 10.41 13.52
N PRO A 78 -12.08 9.37 12.71
CA PRO A 78 -13.14 8.63 12.05
C PRO A 78 -14.04 7.93 13.08
N ASN A 79 -15.31 7.73 12.72
CA ASN A 79 -16.20 6.85 13.48
C ASN A 79 -16.63 5.65 12.61
N PRO A 80 -15.75 4.65 12.42
CA PRO A 80 -16.04 3.52 11.55
C PRO A 80 -17.25 2.72 12.05
N LYS A 81 -18.10 2.28 11.11
CA LYS A 81 -19.35 1.56 11.43
C LYS A 81 -19.47 0.29 10.63
N ILE A 82 -19.89 -0.78 11.30
CA ILE A 82 -20.33 -1.99 10.62
C ILE A 82 -21.65 -1.69 9.93
N VAL A 83 -21.66 -1.73 8.60
CA VAL A 83 -22.86 -1.49 7.77
C VAL A 83 -23.52 -2.80 7.34
N ARG A 84 -22.81 -3.92 7.47
CA ARG A 84 -23.33 -5.28 7.26
C ARG A 84 -22.58 -6.26 8.13
N GLU A 85 -23.29 -7.15 8.80
CA GLU A 85 -22.70 -8.14 9.70
C GLU A 85 -23.21 -9.55 9.41
N MET A 86 -22.29 -10.50 9.45
CA MET A 86 -22.47 -11.95 9.43
C MET A 86 -21.49 -12.54 10.47
N PRO A 87 -21.68 -13.79 10.93
CA PRO A 87 -20.80 -14.37 11.96
C PRO A 87 -19.31 -14.29 11.61
N ALA A 88 -18.94 -14.78 10.42
CA ALA A 88 -17.55 -14.82 9.95
C ALA A 88 -17.16 -13.63 9.04
N ALA A 89 -18.05 -12.65 8.82
CA ALA A 89 -17.75 -11.56 7.89
C ALA A 89 -18.48 -10.25 8.22
N ALA A 90 -17.87 -9.11 7.92
CA ALA A 90 -18.53 -7.82 8.05
C ALA A 90 -18.08 -6.81 7.00
N THR A 91 -18.90 -5.79 6.76
CA THR A 91 -18.56 -4.63 5.94
C THR A 91 -18.46 -3.39 6.82
N LEU A 92 -17.34 -2.69 6.75
CA LEU A 92 -17.00 -1.50 7.51
C LEU A 92 -17.07 -0.27 6.60
N ASP A 93 -17.85 0.75 6.98
CA ASP A 93 -17.67 2.12 6.48
C ASP A 93 -16.64 2.82 7.38
N CYS A 94 -15.54 3.26 6.80
CA CYS A 94 -14.40 3.83 7.52
C CYS A 94 -14.51 5.34 7.77
N ASP A 95 -15.59 5.99 7.34
CA ASP A 95 -15.85 7.42 7.61
C ASP A 95 -14.71 8.36 7.15
N GLY A 96 -14.10 8.06 6.00
CA GLY A 96 -12.97 8.82 5.46
C GLY A 96 -11.68 8.68 6.28
N GLY A 97 -11.61 7.72 7.20
CA GLY A 97 -10.50 7.52 8.12
C GLY A 97 -9.19 7.16 7.45
N HIS A 98 -8.08 7.44 8.13
CA HIS A 98 -6.76 7.08 7.66
C HIS A 98 -6.63 5.55 7.58
N GLY A 99 -6.24 5.04 6.41
CA GLY A 99 -6.02 3.60 6.22
C GLY A 99 -5.01 2.98 7.19
N LEU A 100 -4.03 3.74 7.69
CA LEU A 100 -3.08 3.26 8.69
C LEU A 100 -3.76 2.93 10.03
N VAL A 101 -4.98 3.40 10.27
CA VAL A 101 -5.78 3.10 11.46
C VAL A 101 -6.88 2.08 11.15
N VAL A 102 -7.63 2.30 10.06
CA VAL A 102 -8.77 1.43 9.74
C VAL A 102 -8.35 0.08 9.15
N GLY A 103 -7.15 -0.03 8.58
CA GLY A 103 -6.57 -1.29 8.11
C GLY A 103 -6.30 -2.27 9.26
N PRO A 104 -5.51 -1.89 10.28
CA PRO A 104 -5.26 -2.72 11.45
C PRO A 104 -6.56 -3.07 12.20
N MET A 105 -7.45 -2.09 12.39
CA MET A 105 -8.78 -2.31 12.98
C MET A 105 -9.58 -3.39 12.23
N ALA A 106 -9.61 -3.33 10.89
CA ALA A 106 -10.30 -4.34 10.08
C ALA A 106 -9.64 -5.72 10.19
N MET A 107 -8.32 -5.80 10.28
CA MET A 107 -7.63 -7.08 10.47
C MET A 107 -7.87 -7.67 11.85
N GLU A 108 -7.84 -6.87 12.92
CA GLU A 108 -8.18 -7.33 14.28
C GLU A 108 -9.60 -7.91 14.32
N MET A 109 -10.56 -7.21 13.71
CA MET A 109 -11.93 -7.69 13.56
C MET A 109 -12.02 -9.02 12.78
N ALA A 110 -11.15 -9.24 11.79
CA ALA A 110 -11.06 -10.49 11.04
C ALA A 110 -10.46 -11.61 11.91
N ILE A 111 -9.36 -11.34 12.61
CA ILE A 111 -8.69 -12.28 13.52
C ILE A 111 -9.67 -12.75 14.62
N GLU A 112 -10.39 -11.83 15.27
CA GLU A 112 -11.35 -12.18 16.32
C GLU A 112 -12.47 -13.10 15.81
N ARG A 113 -12.95 -12.87 14.58
CA ARG A 113 -13.94 -13.76 13.95
C ARG A 113 -13.33 -15.11 13.57
N ALA A 114 -12.10 -15.13 13.06
CA ALA A 114 -11.40 -16.35 12.71
C ALA A 114 -11.16 -17.27 13.93
N LYS A 115 -10.89 -16.70 15.12
CA LYS A 115 -10.77 -17.46 16.37
C LYS A 115 -12.03 -18.26 16.70
N VAL A 116 -13.21 -17.73 16.35
CA VAL A 116 -14.51 -18.35 16.67
C VAL A 116 -15.03 -19.25 15.55
N TYR A 117 -14.90 -18.80 14.30
CA TYR A 117 -15.56 -19.42 13.15
C TYR A 117 -14.60 -20.10 12.17
N GLY A 118 -13.29 -20.07 12.43
CA GLY A 118 -12.24 -20.62 11.57
C GLY A 118 -11.84 -19.70 10.40
N ILE A 119 -12.65 -18.69 10.09
CA ILE A 119 -12.36 -17.64 9.11
C ILE A 119 -12.98 -16.31 9.58
N GLY A 120 -12.34 -15.20 9.22
CA GLY A 120 -12.88 -13.87 9.39
C GLY A 120 -12.56 -13.01 8.18
N THR A 121 -13.56 -12.36 7.62
CA THR A 121 -13.40 -11.49 6.45
C THR A 121 -14.01 -10.13 6.71
N ILE A 122 -13.21 -9.07 6.58
CA ILE A 122 -13.70 -7.69 6.70
C ILE A 122 -13.48 -6.96 5.38
N THR A 123 -14.55 -6.40 4.85
CA THR A 123 -14.47 -5.47 3.70
C THR A 123 -14.60 -4.06 4.22
N ALA A 124 -13.56 -3.24 4.04
CA ALA A 124 -13.53 -1.85 4.47
C ALA A 124 -13.70 -0.91 3.28
N ASN A 125 -14.72 -0.06 3.32
CA ASN A 125 -15.02 0.95 2.31
C ASN A 125 -14.87 2.35 2.88
N ASN A 126 -14.78 3.37 2.01
CA ASN A 126 -14.64 4.77 2.40
C ASN A 126 -13.42 5.05 3.32
N GLY A 127 -12.39 4.21 3.24
CA GLY A 127 -11.09 4.45 3.87
C GLY A 127 -10.20 5.35 3.01
N ARG A 128 -9.02 5.69 3.55
CA ARG A 128 -7.93 6.32 2.81
C ARG A 128 -6.75 5.36 2.71
N HIS A 129 -5.66 5.83 2.13
CA HIS A 129 -4.47 5.03 1.89
C HIS A 129 -3.99 4.30 3.17
N PHE A 130 -3.75 2.99 3.09
CA PHE A 130 -3.50 2.12 4.24
C PHE A 130 -2.05 1.66 4.46
N GLY A 131 -1.10 2.23 3.74
CA GLY A 131 0.32 1.88 3.90
C GLY A 131 0.66 0.54 3.23
N ALA A 132 1.68 -0.14 3.74
CA ALA A 132 2.10 -1.44 3.23
C ALA A 132 1.07 -2.52 3.60
N ALA A 133 0.57 -3.26 2.60
CA ALA A 133 -0.43 -4.31 2.83
C ALA A 133 0.13 -5.44 3.72
N ALA A 134 1.45 -5.68 3.66
CA ALA A 134 2.15 -6.62 4.52
C ALA A 134 1.92 -6.40 6.01
N TYR A 135 1.79 -5.15 6.48
CA TYR A 135 1.58 -4.88 7.91
C TYR A 135 0.30 -5.55 8.40
N HIS A 136 -0.81 -5.26 7.71
CA HIS A 136 -2.12 -5.78 8.06
C HIS A 136 -2.14 -7.30 7.96
N ALA A 137 -1.64 -7.88 6.86
CA ALA A 137 -1.56 -9.33 6.73
C ALA A 137 -0.72 -9.97 7.86
N ALA A 138 0.41 -9.35 8.23
CA ALA A 138 1.33 -9.90 9.23
C ALA A 138 0.73 -9.94 10.65
N MET A 139 -0.26 -9.10 10.99
CA MET A 139 -0.92 -9.14 12.30
C MET A 139 -1.53 -10.52 12.61
N ALA A 140 -1.94 -11.29 11.59
CA ALA A 140 -2.50 -12.62 11.77
C ALA A 140 -1.46 -13.66 12.24
N ILE A 141 -0.16 -13.41 12.00
CA ILE A 141 0.93 -14.35 12.35
C ILE A 141 0.98 -14.56 13.86
N ASP A 142 0.81 -13.51 14.66
CA ASP A 142 0.86 -13.57 16.13
C ASP A 142 -0.29 -14.39 16.73
N HIS A 143 -1.26 -14.77 15.90
CA HIS A 143 -2.40 -15.60 16.26
C HIS A 143 -2.37 -17.00 15.63
N ASP A 144 -1.24 -17.40 15.03
CA ASP A 144 -1.09 -18.67 14.28
C ASP A 144 -2.12 -18.78 13.14
N MET A 145 -2.39 -17.66 12.46
CA MET A 145 -3.36 -17.55 11.36
C MET A 145 -2.71 -17.06 10.06
N ILE A 146 -3.26 -17.49 8.93
CA ILE A 146 -2.93 -16.93 7.62
C ILE A 146 -3.64 -15.58 7.48
N GLY A 147 -2.87 -14.53 7.18
CA GLY A 147 -3.37 -13.19 6.89
C GLY A 147 -3.42 -12.90 5.40
N LEU A 148 -4.50 -12.27 4.94
CA LEU A 148 -4.66 -11.74 3.59
C LEU A 148 -5.11 -10.29 3.68
N ALA A 149 -4.40 -9.39 3.01
CA ALA A 149 -4.77 -7.98 2.92
C ALA A 149 -4.73 -7.51 1.46
N MET A 150 -5.78 -6.81 1.04
CA MET A 150 -5.93 -6.25 -0.30
C MET A 150 -6.52 -4.85 -0.19
N THR A 151 -6.18 -3.98 -1.13
CA THR A 151 -6.85 -2.68 -1.27
C THR A 151 -6.98 -2.31 -2.74
N SER A 152 -7.87 -1.38 -3.03
CA SER A 152 -8.00 -0.74 -4.32
C SER A 152 -8.08 0.77 -4.14
N GLY A 153 -7.54 1.52 -5.09
CA GLY A 153 -7.53 2.98 -5.00
C GLY A 153 -6.85 3.65 -6.19
N GLY A 154 -7.37 4.81 -6.57
CA GLY A 154 -6.91 5.54 -7.75
C GLY A 154 -7.20 4.83 -9.07
N MET A 155 -6.93 5.51 -10.18
CA MET A 155 -6.98 4.95 -11.53
C MET A 155 -5.69 5.36 -12.23
N SER A 156 -4.77 4.41 -12.41
CA SER A 156 -3.45 4.69 -12.99
C SER A 156 -2.93 3.57 -13.89
N VAL A 157 -3.50 2.37 -13.79
CA VAL A 157 -3.08 1.20 -14.56
C VAL A 157 -4.03 0.99 -15.75
N VAL A 158 -3.46 0.82 -16.94
CA VAL A 158 -4.21 0.45 -18.14
C VAL A 158 -4.37 -1.07 -18.23
N PRO A 159 -5.53 -1.59 -18.67
CA PRO A 159 -5.65 -3.00 -18.99
C PRO A 159 -4.78 -3.35 -20.20
N VAL A 160 -4.52 -4.64 -20.40
CA VAL A 160 -3.78 -5.13 -21.57
C VAL A 160 -4.45 -4.67 -22.85
N ASP A 161 -3.67 -4.16 -23.80
CA ASP A 161 -4.12 -3.61 -25.07
C ASP A 161 -5.09 -2.41 -24.92
N GLY A 162 -5.16 -1.81 -23.73
CA GLY A 162 -5.98 -0.64 -23.41
C GLY A 162 -5.20 0.68 -23.38
N SER A 163 -5.92 1.79 -23.54
CA SER A 163 -5.36 3.15 -23.60
C SER A 163 -5.95 4.12 -22.57
N LYS A 164 -6.76 3.59 -21.64
CA LYS A 164 -7.38 4.36 -20.57
C LYS A 164 -7.16 3.65 -19.23
N PRO A 165 -6.71 4.35 -18.18
CA PRO A 165 -6.62 3.76 -16.85
C PRO A 165 -7.99 3.27 -16.37
N MET A 166 -8.05 2.03 -15.91
CA MET A 166 -9.29 1.39 -15.43
C MET A 166 -9.22 0.97 -13.97
N PHE A 167 -8.01 0.73 -13.44
CA PHE A 167 -7.82 0.30 -12.06
C PHE A 167 -6.55 0.89 -11.43
N GLY A 168 -6.45 0.73 -10.11
CA GLY A 168 -5.30 1.13 -9.32
C GLY A 168 -4.19 0.09 -9.32
N LEU A 169 -3.17 0.34 -8.49
CA LEU A 169 -2.04 -0.56 -8.25
C LEU A 169 -2.44 -1.86 -7.52
N ASN A 170 -3.63 -1.86 -6.91
CA ASN A 170 -4.33 -2.94 -6.22
C ASN A 170 -3.41 -4.02 -5.63
N PRO A 171 -2.66 -3.73 -4.54
CA PRO A 171 -1.75 -4.70 -3.97
C PRO A 171 -2.47 -5.86 -3.29
N ILE A 172 -1.77 -6.99 -3.24
CA ILE A 172 -2.14 -8.18 -2.46
C ILE A 172 -0.97 -8.54 -1.54
N ALA A 173 -1.29 -8.72 -0.26
CA ALA A 173 -0.34 -9.24 0.72
C ALA A 173 -0.87 -10.50 1.39
N ILE A 174 0.02 -11.48 1.56
CA ILE A 174 -0.24 -12.77 2.19
C ILE A 174 0.82 -13.00 3.25
N ALA A 175 0.40 -13.33 4.46
CA ALA A 175 1.28 -13.67 5.58
C ALA A 175 0.92 -15.05 6.11
N ILE A 176 1.91 -15.93 6.25
CA ILE A 176 1.71 -17.32 6.68
C ILE A 176 2.67 -17.59 7.85
N PRO A 177 2.16 -17.97 9.02
CA PRO A 177 2.99 -18.34 10.16
C PRO A 177 3.73 -19.64 9.88
N THR A 178 4.87 -19.78 10.53
CA THR A 178 5.76 -20.93 10.43
C THR A 178 6.11 -21.38 11.84
N ARG A 179 6.34 -22.67 12.04
CA ARG A 179 6.57 -23.22 13.38
C ARG A 179 7.91 -22.78 13.98
N HIS A 180 8.98 -22.91 13.21
CA HIS A 180 10.36 -22.70 13.69
C HIS A 180 11.18 -21.73 12.82
N GLU A 181 10.67 -21.39 11.64
CA GLU A 181 11.34 -20.49 10.69
C GLU A 181 10.73 -19.09 10.75
N ALA A 182 11.33 -18.14 10.02
CA ALA A 182 10.70 -16.85 9.79
C ALA A 182 9.39 -17.02 8.99
N PRO A 183 8.35 -16.21 9.29
CA PRO A 183 7.07 -16.31 8.59
C PRO A 183 7.23 -15.94 7.12
N PHE A 184 6.43 -16.59 6.26
CA PHE A 184 6.35 -16.21 4.86
C PHE A 184 5.48 -14.95 4.74
N ILE A 185 6.01 -13.90 4.12
CA ILE A 185 5.26 -12.67 3.82
C ILE A 185 5.50 -12.30 2.35
N PHE A 186 4.42 -12.28 1.59
CA PHE A 186 4.37 -11.75 0.23
C PHE A 186 3.59 -10.44 0.25
N ASP A 187 4.10 -9.39 -0.42
CA ASP A 187 3.41 -8.11 -0.60
C ASP A 187 3.84 -7.51 -1.93
N ALA A 188 2.90 -7.41 -2.86
CA ALA A 188 3.15 -6.94 -4.20
C ALA A 188 1.98 -6.14 -4.75
N SER A 189 2.32 -5.08 -5.50
CA SER A 189 1.36 -4.42 -6.39
C SER A 189 1.07 -5.30 -7.60
N MET A 190 -0.15 -5.22 -8.11
CA MET A 190 -0.55 -5.86 -9.37
C MET A 190 -0.16 -5.05 -10.62
N SER A 191 0.63 -3.98 -10.44
CA SER A 191 1.32 -3.26 -11.51
C SER A 191 2.74 -3.77 -11.71
N SER A 192 3.35 -3.42 -12.85
CA SER A 192 4.74 -3.75 -13.18
C SER A 192 5.75 -3.13 -12.20
N VAL A 193 5.40 -2.01 -11.57
CA VAL A 193 6.24 -1.30 -10.60
C VAL A 193 5.38 -0.42 -9.70
N ALA A 194 5.77 -0.22 -8.44
CA ALA A 194 5.07 0.72 -7.56
C ALA A 194 5.12 2.17 -8.10
N GLY A 195 3.99 2.89 -8.06
CA GLY A 195 3.87 4.24 -8.64
C GLY A 195 4.88 5.26 -8.11
N ASN A 196 5.20 5.20 -6.81
CA ASN A 196 6.20 6.09 -6.20
C ASN A 196 7.61 5.91 -6.80
N LYS A 197 7.93 4.74 -7.39
CA LYS A 197 9.21 4.56 -8.10
C LYS A 197 9.26 5.34 -9.40
N ILE A 198 8.13 5.51 -10.10
CA ILE A 198 8.05 6.35 -11.30
C ILE A 198 8.22 7.83 -10.92
N VAL A 199 7.55 8.26 -9.84
CA VAL A 199 7.69 9.63 -9.32
C VAL A 199 9.12 9.93 -8.90
N LEU A 200 9.77 8.96 -8.21
CA LEU A 200 11.16 9.08 -7.81
C LEU A 200 12.11 9.11 -9.02
N ALA A 201 11.90 8.24 -10.01
CA ALA A 201 12.68 8.23 -11.25
C ALA A 201 12.62 9.58 -11.97
N LYS A 202 11.41 10.15 -12.09
CA LYS A 202 11.20 11.48 -12.67
C LYS A 202 11.89 12.58 -11.88
N ARG A 203 11.84 12.53 -10.54
CA ARG A 203 12.49 13.52 -9.67
C ARG A 203 14.02 13.47 -9.76
N LEU A 204 14.58 12.28 -9.88
CA LEU A 204 16.03 12.06 -9.99
C LEU A 204 16.57 12.19 -11.42
N GLY A 205 15.69 12.31 -12.42
CA GLY A 205 16.09 12.35 -13.84
C GLY A 205 16.71 11.04 -14.32
N VAL A 206 16.33 9.90 -13.72
CA VAL A 206 16.84 8.57 -14.11
C VAL A 206 15.81 7.84 -14.98
N PRO A 207 16.24 7.04 -15.97
CA PRO A 207 15.34 6.34 -16.86
C PRO A 207 14.53 5.25 -16.13
N VAL A 208 13.32 5.00 -16.61
CA VAL A 208 12.49 3.86 -16.22
C VAL A 208 12.83 2.64 -17.07
N ALA A 209 12.63 1.46 -16.49
CA ALA A 209 12.88 0.20 -17.19
C ALA A 209 11.76 -0.14 -18.19
N PRO A 210 12.06 -0.94 -19.23
CA PRO A 210 11.06 -1.49 -20.14
C PRO A 210 9.86 -2.12 -19.42
N GLY A 211 8.66 -1.87 -19.94
CA GLY A 211 7.43 -2.49 -19.46
C GLY A 211 6.91 -1.92 -18.13
N TRP A 212 7.48 -0.83 -17.62
CA TRP A 212 6.96 -0.13 -16.44
C TRP A 212 5.75 0.74 -16.75
N ILE A 213 5.78 1.44 -17.89
CA ILE A 213 4.81 2.45 -18.27
C ILE A 213 4.45 2.38 -19.76
N THR A 214 3.42 3.12 -20.14
CA THR A 214 2.99 3.32 -21.53
C THR A 214 3.19 4.76 -21.98
N GLY A 215 3.11 4.98 -23.29
CA GLY A 215 2.77 6.30 -23.84
C GLY A 215 1.32 6.70 -23.55
N ALA A 216 0.95 7.91 -23.95
CA ALA A 216 -0.42 8.44 -23.80
C ALA A 216 -1.48 7.68 -24.63
N ASP A 217 -1.03 6.89 -25.60
CA ASP A 217 -1.86 6.01 -26.45
C ASP A 217 -2.07 4.61 -25.85
N GLY A 218 -1.48 4.31 -24.69
CA GLY A 218 -1.54 3.00 -24.04
C GLY A 218 -0.52 1.99 -24.55
N VAL A 219 0.34 2.36 -25.51
CA VAL A 219 1.36 1.44 -26.04
C VAL A 219 2.49 1.28 -25.01
N PRO A 220 2.83 0.05 -24.58
CA PRO A 220 3.94 -0.20 -23.67
C PRO A 220 5.27 0.38 -24.18
N ILE A 221 6.00 1.06 -23.31
CA ILE A 221 7.38 1.47 -23.61
C ILE A 221 8.29 0.27 -23.32
N THR A 222 8.91 -0.27 -24.37
CA THR A 222 9.70 -1.52 -24.32
C THR A 222 11.21 -1.30 -24.25
N GLU A 223 11.66 -0.05 -24.21
CA GLU A 223 13.06 0.34 -24.06
C GLU A 223 13.23 1.20 -22.81
N GLU A 224 14.46 1.38 -22.33
CA GLU A 224 14.72 2.38 -21.29
C GLU A 224 14.41 3.78 -21.80
N SER A 225 13.66 4.56 -21.03
CA SER A 225 13.28 5.91 -21.40
C SER A 225 13.18 6.83 -20.20
N GLU A 226 13.22 8.15 -20.43
CA GLU A 226 12.74 9.10 -19.44
C GLU A 226 11.23 8.92 -19.19
N VAL A 227 10.74 9.47 -18.07
CA VAL A 227 9.30 9.44 -17.75
C VAL A 227 8.60 10.52 -18.59
N PRO A 228 7.68 10.16 -19.51
CA PRO A 228 6.96 11.14 -20.33
C PRO A 228 6.09 12.09 -19.47
N GLU A 229 5.61 13.17 -20.09
CA GLU A 229 4.63 14.06 -19.43
C GLU A 229 3.32 13.32 -19.14
N ASN A 230 2.83 12.57 -20.14
CA ASN A 230 1.63 11.74 -20.04
C ASN A 230 2.02 10.28 -20.21
N TYR A 231 1.75 9.49 -19.18
CA TYR A 231 2.00 8.05 -19.17
C TYR A 231 0.91 7.36 -18.35
N PHE A 232 0.75 6.07 -18.60
CA PHE A 232 -0.01 5.19 -17.71
C PHE A 232 0.89 4.07 -17.19
N MET A 233 0.46 3.44 -16.11
CA MET A 233 1.16 2.30 -15.53
C MET A 233 0.70 1.01 -16.18
N LEU A 234 1.61 0.06 -16.29
CA LEU A 234 1.29 -1.27 -16.81
C LEU A 234 0.97 -2.26 -15.69
N PRO A 235 0.14 -3.28 -15.95
CA PRO A 235 -0.04 -4.41 -15.05
C PRO A 235 1.27 -5.19 -14.86
N SER A 236 1.32 -5.99 -13.80
CA SER A 236 2.42 -6.95 -13.62
C SER A 236 2.51 -7.88 -14.82
N GLY A 237 3.72 -8.05 -15.34
CA GLY A 237 3.97 -8.68 -16.64
C GLY A 237 4.17 -7.69 -17.78
N GLY A 238 3.87 -6.39 -17.62
CA GLY A 238 4.25 -5.32 -18.56
C GLY A 238 3.56 -5.43 -19.92
N THR A 239 4.08 -6.27 -20.81
CA THR A 239 3.53 -6.53 -22.15
C THR A 239 2.68 -7.80 -22.18
N ARG A 240 1.89 -7.99 -23.24
CA ARG A 240 1.05 -9.17 -23.40
C ARG A 240 1.88 -10.46 -23.41
N GLU A 241 3.02 -10.45 -24.10
CA GLU A 241 3.96 -11.57 -24.26
C GLU A 241 4.57 -11.97 -22.92
N ASN A 242 4.90 -10.98 -22.08
CA ASN A 242 5.47 -11.17 -20.75
C ASN A 242 4.41 -11.49 -19.68
N GLY A 243 3.14 -11.60 -20.07
CA GLY A 243 2.08 -12.08 -19.19
C GLY A 243 1.26 -10.98 -18.50
N SER A 244 1.25 -9.76 -19.03
CA SER A 244 0.47 -8.62 -18.48
C SER A 244 -1.00 -8.93 -18.21
N HIS A 245 -1.59 -9.87 -18.98
CA HIS A 245 -2.98 -10.33 -18.80
C HIS A 245 -3.21 -11.02 -17.45
N LYS A 246 -2.17 -11.63 -16.87
CA LYS A 246 -2.22 -12.23 -15.54
C LYS A 246 -2.21 -11.16 -14.45
N GLY A 247 -1.41 -10.10 -14.64
CA GLY A 247 -1.38 -8.96 -13.72
C GLY A 247 -2.62 -8.09 -13.80
N SER A 248 -3.25 -7.99 -14.97
CA SER A 248 -4.49 -7.23 -15.16
C SER A 248 -5.72 -7.95 -14.59
N SER A 249 -5.73 -9.29 -14.58
CA SER A 249 -6.92 -10.07 -14.18
C SER A 249 -7.42 -9.73 -12.75
N PRO A 250 -6.55 -9.55 -11.73
CA PRO A 250 -6.99 -9.09 -10.40
C PRO A 250 -7.39 -7.60 -10.34
N GLY A 251 -7.00 -6.80 -11.33
CA GLY A 251 -7.40 -5.39 -11.46
C GLY A 251 -8.73 -5.21 -12.20
N ASP A 252 -9.09 -6.15 -13.08
CA ASP A 252 -10.29 -6.16 -13.92
C ASP A 252 -11.51 -6.74 -13.18
N LEU A 253 -11.83 -6.15 -12.02
CA LEU A 253 -12.93 -6.59 -11.16
C LEU A 253 -14.29 -5.93 -11.50
N GLY A 254 -14.46 -5.41 -12.72
CA GLY A 254 -15.73 -4.83 -13.17
C GLY A 254 -15.71 -4.20 -14.56
#